data_AF-A0A6V8QPW7-F1
#
_entry.id   AF-A0A6V8QPW7-F1
#
_cell.length_a   1.000
_cell.length_b   1.000
_cell.length_c   1.000
_cell.angle_alpha   90.00
_cell.angle_beta   90.00
_cell.angle_gamma   90.00
#
_symmetry.space_group_name_H-M   'P 1'
#
loop_
_entity.id
_entity.type
_entity.pdbx_description
1 polymer ?
#
loop_
_entity_poly.entity_id
_entity_poly.type
_entity_poly.pdbx_seq_one_letter_code
_entity_poly.pdbx_strand_id
1 'polypeptide(L)'
;MRNSPDWFNLIANSTDILVSDIDIAVRSESSNPAKNGDGWDTFRSNRVVIQNSHVNNSDDCVSFKPNSTNIIVQGLQCNGSHGISVGSLGQYPAEYDIVENVYVYNISMSNASDGARIKEAEERVT
;
A
#
# COMPACT_ATOMS: atom_id res chain seq x y z
N MET A 1 1.99 1.25 15.31
CA MET A 1 0.76 2.02 15.05
C MET A 1 -0.45 1.12 15.26
N ARG A 2 -1.53 1.63 15.85
CA ARG A 2 -2.69 0.83 16.26
C ARG A 2 -4.01 1.48 15.86
N ASN A 3 -4.92 0.65 15.35
CA ASN A 3 -6.34 0.95 15.15
C ASN A 3 -6.61 2.29 14.45
N SER A 4 -5.93 2.51 13.31
CA SER A 4 -6.27 3.63 12.43
C SER A 4 -7.73 3.46 11.96
N PRO A 5 -8.52 4.55 11.87
CA PRO A 5 -9.86 4.50 11.31
C PRO A 5 -9.88 4.25 9.79
N ASP A 6 -8.75 4.45 9.11
CA ASP A 6 -8.55 4.30 7.66
C ASP A 6 -7.06 3.89 7.42
N TRP A 7 -6.46 4.24 6.28
CA TRP A 7 -5.04 3.99 6.00
C TRP A 7 -4.12 4.45 7.14
N PHE A 8 -3.06 3.70 7.41
CA PHE A 8 -2.12 4.00 8.48
C PHE A 8 -1.12 5.08 8.08
N ASN A 9 -0.61 5.03 6.85
CA ASN A 9 0.43 5.91 6.37
C ASN A 9 0.16 6.35 4.94
N LEU A 10 0.33 7.64 4.69
CA LEU A 10 0.38 8.21 3.35
C LEU A 10 1.70 8.97 3.19
N ILE A 11 2.57 8.45 2.31
CA ILE A 11 3.80 9.11 1.89
C ILE A 11 3.48 9.89 0.61
N ALA A 12 3.17 11.17 0.76
CA ALA A 12 2.72 12.04 -0.34
C ALA A 12 3.72 13.15 -0.65
N ASN A 13 3.92 13.47 -1.94
CA ASN A 13 4.75 14.58 -2.41
C ASN A 13 6.15 14.60 -1.76
N SER A 14 6.73 13.42 -1.58
CA SER A 14 7.92 13.23 -0.76
C SER A 14 9.05 12.62 -1.59
N THR A 15 10.28 12.84 -1.14
CA THR A 15 11.46 12.26 -1.79
C THR A 15 12.52 11.90 -0.74
N ASP A 16 13.27 10.83 -0.99
CA ASP A 16 14.35 10.35 -0.11
C ASP A 16 13.84 9.95 1.29
N ILE A 17 12.87 9.04 1.31
CA ILE A 17 12.23 8.55 2.53
C ILE A 17 12.68 7.11 2.82
N LEU A 18 13.10 6.86 4.06
CA LEU A 18 13.30 5.52 4.61
C LEU A 18 12.35 5.30 5.78
N VAL A 19 11.56 4.24 5.69
CA VAL A 19 10.72 3.73 6.78
C VAL A 19 11.19 2.31 7.10
N SER A 20 11.51 2.06 8.38
CA SER A 20 12.05 0.78 8.84
C SER A 20 11.46 0.41 10.21
N ASP A 21 11.34 -0.89 10.46
CA ASP A 21 11.06 -1.45 11.79
C ASP A 21 9.77 -0.95 12.44
N ILE A 22 8.71 -0.89 11.62
CA ILE A 22 7.39 -0.45 12.04
C ILE A 22 6.48 -1.66 12.28
N ASP A 23 5.67 -1.58 13.34
CA ASP A 23 4.64 -2.56 13.64
C ASP A 23 3.24 -1.93 13.52
N ILE A 24 2.42 -2.41 12.58
CA ILE A 24 1.06 -1.95 12.28
C ILE A 24 0.07 -3.03 12.70
N ALA A 25 -0.97 -2.64 13.44
CA ALA A 25 -2.09 -3.55 13.71
C ALA A 25 -3.42 -2.80 13.77
N VAL A 26 -4.45 -3.34 13.12
CA VAL A 26 -5.85 -2.95 13.34
C VAL A 26 -6.67 -4.15 13.80
N ARG A 27 -7.56 -3.91 14.76
CA ARG A 27 -8.58 -4.86 15.21
C ARG A 27 -9.86 -4.11 15.48
N SER A 28 -10.96 -4.61 14.93
CA SER A 28 -12.30 -4.19 15.34
C SER A 28 -12.75 -4.98 16.57
N GLU A 29 -13.38 -4.29 17.52
CA GLU A 29 -14.00 -4.90 18.71
C GLU A 29 -15.48 -5.26 18.49
N SER A 30 -16.04 -4.86 17.34
CA SER A 30 -17.43 -5.15 16.96
C SER A 30 -17.50 -6.28 15.92
N SER A 31 -18.73 -6.68 15.56
CA SER A 31 -18.96 -7.59 14.43
C SER A 31 -18.62 -6.97 13.07
N ASN A 32 -18.46 -5.66 12.98
CA ASN A 32 -18.09 -4.99 11.74
C ASN A 32 -16.57 -5.04 11.56
N PRO A 33 -16.04 -5.58 10.46
CA PRO A 33 -14.61 -5.61 10.23
C PRO A 33 -14.04 -4.20 10.05
N ALA A 34 -12.77 -4.01 10.40
CA ALA A 34 -12.04 -2.83 9.94
C ALA A 34 -11.93 -2.86 8.41
N LYS A 35 -11.98 -1.69 7.79
CA LYS A 35 -11.96 -1.49 6.33
C LYS A 35 -10.99 -0.38 5.99
N ASN A 36 -10.41 -0.44 4.78
CA ASN A 36 -9.51 0.59 4.25
C ASN A 36 -8.26 0.82 5.10
N GLY A 37 -7.89 -0.15 5.93
CA GLY A 37 -6.72 -0.07 6.80
C GLY A 37 -5.42 -0.32 6.04
N ASP A 38 -5.15 0.39 4.95
CA ASP A 38 -3.92 0.24 4.14
C ASP A 38 -2.68 0.45 5.04
N GLY A 39 -1.65 -0.37 4.87
CA GLY A 39 -0.41 -0.26 5.65
C GLY A 39 0.37 1.00 5.26
N TRP A 40 0.70 1.11 3.99
CA TRP A 40 1.30 2.31 3.39
C TRP A 40 0.71 2.60 2.02
N ASP A 41 0.34 3.84 1.80
CA ASP A 41 0.13 4.41 0.49
C ASP A 41 1.31 5.32 0.11
N THR A 42 1.82 5.16 -1.11
CA THR A 42 2.74 6.13 -1.72
C THR A 42 2.00 6.90 -2.80
N PHE A 43 2.17 8.22 -2.84
CA PHE A 43 1.53 9.08 -3.84
C PHE A 43 2.48 10.21 -4.24
N ARG A 44 2.68 10.45 -5.54
CA ARG A 44 3.55 11.53 -6.04
C ARG A 44 4.90 11.57 -5.34
N SER A 45 5.52 10.41 -5.16
CA SER A 45 6.71 10.24 -4.34
C SER A 45 7.79 9.46 -5.06
N ASN A 46 9.04 9.77 -4.72
CA ASN A 46 10.23 9.26 -5.41
C ASN A 46 11.28 8.79 -4.39
N ARG A 47 12.01 7.71 -4.67
CA ARG A 47 13.09 7.22 -3.78
C ARG A 47 12.60 6.95 -2.36
N VAL A 48 11.66 6.02 -2.27
CA VAL A 48 11.08 5.58 -1.00
C VAL A 48 11.53 4.14 -0.71
N VAL A 49 11.97 3.88 0.51
CA VAL A 49 12.26 2.53 1.00
C VAL A 49 11.36 2.23 2.19
N ILE A 50 10.56 1.17 2.10
CA ILE A 50 9.75 0.64 3.20
C ILE A 50 10.28 -0.74 3.54
N GLN A 51 10.73 -0.94 4.78
CA GLN A 51 11.40 -2.19 5.14
C GLN A 51 11.13 -2.73 6.53
N ASN A 52 11.40 -4.03 6.70
CA ASN A 52 11.50 -4.73 7.99
C ASN A 52 10.31 -4.50 8.92
N SER A 53 9.10 -4.41 8.37
CA SER A 53 7.91 -4.02 9.12
C SER A 53 6.90 -5.15 9.21
N HIS A 54 6.17 -5.21 10.33
CA HIS A 54 5.07 -6.15 10.54
C HIS A 54 3.74 -5.42 10.34
N VAL A 55 2.85 -6.03 9.54
CA VAL A 55 1.62 -5.39 9.08
C VAL A 55 0.47 -6.36 9.26
N ASN A 56 -0.32 -6.11 10.29
CA ASN A 56 -1.56 -6.83 10.51
C ASN A 56 -2.73 -5.90 10.22
N ASN A 57 -3.24 -5.96 8.99
CA ASN A 57 -4.18 -4.96 8.51
C ASN A 57 -5.40 -5.59 7.84
N SER A 58 -6.22 -4.75 7.20
CA SER A 58 -7.48 -5.16 6.59
C SER A 58 -7.64 -4.68 5.14
N ASP A 59 -6.55 -4.20 4.53
CA ASP A 59 -6.51 -3.75 3.13
C ASP A 59 -5.07 -3.85 2.57
N ASP A 60 -4.70 -3.11 1.53
CA ASP A 60 -3.38 -3.18 0.89
C ASP A 60 -2.23 -3.09 1.91
N CYS A 61 -1.24 -3.99 1.81
CA CYS A 61 -0.09 -3.96 2.71
C CYS A 61 0.77 -2.76 2.36
N VAL A 62 1.07 -2.62 1.07
CA VAL A 62 1.60 -1.41 0.44
C VAL A 62 0.83 -1.18 -0.84
N SER A 63 0.39 0.05 -1.07
CA SER A 63 -0.28 0.47 -2.29
C SER A 63 0.48 1.63 -2.95
N PHE A 64 0.86 1.44 -4.21
CA PHE A 64 1.55 2.44 -5.02
C PHE A 64 0.52 3.23 -5.83
N LYS A 65 0.09 4.37 -5.29
CA LYS A 65 -0.82 5.31 -5.98
C LYS A 65 -0.06 6.10 -7.05
N PRO A 66 -0.76 6.88 -7.89
CA PRO A 66 -0.14 7.55 -9.02
C PRO A 66 1.10 8.39 -8.70
N ASN A 67 2.01 8.41 -9.67
CA ASN A 67 3.30 9.08 -9.66
C ASN A 67 4.22 8.59 -8.51
N SER A 68 4.21 7.28 -8.27
CA SER A 68 5.09 6.59 -7.32
C SER A 68 6.27 5.96 -8.06
N THR A 69 7.49 6.45 -7.82
CA THR A 69 8.67 6.07 -8.62
C THR A 69 9.88 5.71 -7.77
N ASN A 70 10.72 4.77 -8.24
CA ASN A 70 11.96 4.35 -7.58
C ASN A 70 11.70 3.90 -6.13
N ILE A 71 10.84 2.91 -5.95
CA ILE A 71 10.40 2.46 -4.62
C ILE A 71 10.91 1.05 -4.34
N ILE A 72 11.46 0.84 -3.14
CA ILE A 72 11.87 -0.47 -2.65
C ILE A 72 10.99 -0.86 -1.47
N VAL A 73 10.45 -2.08 -1.51
CA VAL A 73 9.74 -2.68 -0.38
C VAL A 73 10.39 -4.02 -0.05
N GLN A 74 10.84 -4.20 1.20
CA GLN A 74 11.59 -5.40 1.57
C GLN A 74 11.42 -5.86 3.01
N GLY A 75 11.42 -7.18 3.25
CA GLY A 75 11.43 -7.73 4.61
C GLY A 75 10.12 -7.51 5.38
N LEU A 76 9.01 -7.25 4.68
CA LEU A 76 7.71 -7.06 5.32
C LEU A 76 7.05 -8.41 5.64
N GLN A 77 6.33 -8.43 6.76
CA GLN A 77 5.42 -9.50 7.13
C GLN A 77 4.00 -8.95 7.10
N CYS A 78 3.25 -9.29 6.06
CA CYS A 78 1.90 -8.81 5.82
C CYS A 78 0.87 -9.91 6.18
N ASN A 79 -0.10 -9.57 7.02
CA ASN A 79 -1.17 -10.46 7.47
C ASN A 79 -2.55 -9.78 7.35
N GLY A 80 -3.55 -10.51 6.83
CA GLY A 80 -4.92 -10.00 6.71
C GLY A 80 -5.14 -9.00 5.56
N SER A 81 -4.11 -8.83 4.73
CA SER A 81 -4.00 -7.77 3.74
C SER A 81 -4.73 -8.06 2.42
N HIS A 82 -4.86 -7.05 1.56
CA HIS A 82 -5.14 -7.22 0.14
C HIS A 82 -3.88 -7.31 -0.75
N GLY A 83 -2.71 -7.49 -0.16
CA GLY A 83 -1.45 -7.76 -0.86
C GLY A 83 -0.61 -6.51 -1.14
N ILE A 84 0.43 -6.70 -1.95
CA ILE A 84 1.22 -5.60 -2.51
C ILE A 84 0.53 -5.11 -3.78
N SER A 85 0.09 -3.86 -3.80
CA SER A 85 -0.82 -3.34 -4.81
C SER A 85 -0.18 -2.21 -5.61
N VAL A 86 -0.15 -2.34 -6.93
CA VAL A 86 0.00 -1.17 -7.81
C VAL A 86 -1.39 -0.61 -8.08
N GLY A 87 -1.61 0.65 -7.72
CA GLY A 87 -2.85 1.37 -7.97
C GLY A 87 -3.85 1.43 -6.80
N SER A 88 -5.12 1.75 -7.07
CA SER A 88 -5.70 1.93 -8.41
C SER A 88 -5.05 3.07 -9.20
N LEU A 89 -4.90 2.84 -10.51
CA LEU A 89 -4.45 3.83 -11.50
C LEU A 89 -5.57 4.11 -12.50
N GLY A 90 -5.48 5.21 -13.25
CA GLY A 90 -6.39 5.52 -14.35
C GLY A 90 -7.78 5.98 -13.92
N GLN A 91 -7.94 6.42 -12.67
CA GLN A 91 -9.25 6.82 -12.14
C GLN A 91 -9.84 8.05 -12.84
N TYR A 92 -8.97 8.94 -13.35
CA TYR A 92 -9.37 10.19 -13.97
C TYR A 92 -8.93 10.21 -15.45
N PRO A 93 -9.86 10.25 -16.43
CA PRO A 93 -9.54 10.08 -17.86
C PRO A 93 -8.50 11.05 -18.44
N ALA A 94 -8.39 12.26 -17.87
CA ALA A 94 -7.46 13.28 -18.34
C ALA A 94 -6.14 13.32 -17.56
N GLU A 95 -5.98 12.46 -16.55
CA GLU A 95 -4.78 12.39 -15.73
C GLU A 95 -3.96 11.17 -16.14
N TYR A 96 -2.66 11.38 -16.32
CA TYR A 96 -1.74 10.30 -16.64
C TYR A 96 -1.10 9.77 -15.35
N ASP A 97 -1.40 8.53 -15.02
CA ASP A 97 -0.90 7.87 -13.83
C ASP A 97 0.32 7.02 -14.14
N ILE A 98 1.41 7.24 -13.40
CA ILE A 98 2.67 6.51 -13.54
C ILE A 98 2.98 5.77 -12.24
N VAL A 99 3.32 4.50 -12.33
CA VAL A 99 4.07 3.78 -11.28
C VAL A 99 5.24 3.10 -11.96
N GLU A 100 6.47 3.46 -11.58
CA GLU A 100 7.67 3.06 -12.30
C GLU A 100 8.82 2.69 -11.35
N ASN A 101 9.62 1.70 -11.75
CA ASN A 101 10.79 1.26 -11.02
C ASN A 101 10.49 0.91 -9.55
N VAL A 102 9.54 -0.01 -9.36
CA VAL A 102 9.18 -0.57 -8.06
C VAL A 102 9.84 -1.94 -7.92
N TYR A 103 10.60 -2.13 -6.85
CA TYR A 103 11.23 -3.41 -6.53
C TYR A 103 10.77 -3.92 -5.18
N VAL A 104 10.07 -5.05 -5.19
CA VAL A 104 9.50 -5.67 -4.00
C VAL A 104 10.07 -7.07 -3.84
N TYR A 105 10.67 -7.37 -2.68
CA TYR A 105 11.28 -8.67 -2.44
C TYR A 105 11.31 -9.04 -0.96
N ASN A 106 11.52 -10.32 -0.66
CA ASN A 106 11.56 -10.83 0.72
C ASN A 106 10.31 -10.44 1.53
N ILE A 107 9.13 -10.71 0.98
CA ILE A 107 7.84 -10.44 1.64
C ILE A 107 7.23 -11.76 2.08
N SER A 108 6.79 -11.82 3.33
CA SER A 108 5.92 -12.90 3.82
C SER A 108 4.48 -12.41 3.79
N MET A 109 3.59 -13.18 3.18
CA MET A 109 2.16 -12.86 3.07
C MET A 109 1.34 -14.00 3.66
N SER A 110 0.44 -13.69 4.59
CA SER A 110 -0.47 -14.67 5.21
C SER A 110 -1.88 -14.14 5.32
N ASN A 111 -2.89 -15.01 5.18
CA ASN A 111 -4.30 -14.66 5.29
C ASN A 111 -4.71 -13.43 4.46
N ALA A 112 -4.05 -13.23 3.31
CA ALA A 112 -4.30 -12.13 2.41
C ALA A 112 -5.21 -12.56 1.26
N SER A 113 -5.98 -11.64 0.69
CA SER A 113 -6.78 -11.93 -0.50
C SER A 113 -5.89 -12.19 -1.72
N ASP A 114 -4.80 -11.44 -1.83
CA ASP A 114 -3.87 -11.45 -2.95
C ASP A 114 -2.42 -11.40 -2.43
N GLY A 115 -1.48 -11.96 -3.18
CA GLY A 115 -0.04 -11.80 -2.92
C GLY A 115 0.48 -10.47 -3.45
N ALA A 116 0.27 -10.25 -4.75
CA ALA A 116 0.52 -8.99 -5.43
C ALA A 116 -0.56 -8.77 -6.48
N ARG A 117 -0.94 -7.51 -6.73
CA ARG A 117 -1.96 -7.15 -7.72
C ARG A 117 -1.69 -5.81 -8.39
N ILE A 118 -2.16 -5.67 -9.61
CA ILE A 118 -2.21 -4.40 -10.34
C ILE A 118 -3.68 -4.07 -10.54
N LYS A 119 -4.08 -2.86 -10.16
CA LYS A 119 -5.46 -2.37 -10.23
C LYS A 119 -5.49 -1.12 -11.12
N GLU A 120 -6.31 -1.17 -12.15
CA GLU A 120 -6.65 -0.01 -12.98
C GLU A 120 -8.15 0.23 -12.90
N ALA A 121 -8.54 1.50 -12.92
CA ALA A 121 -9.93 1.89 -13.03
C ALA A 121 -10.38 1.70 -14.47
N GLU A 122 -11.55 1.11 -14.63
CA GLU A 122 -12.20 1.01 -15.94
C GLU A 122 -12.63 2.40 -16.42
N GLU A 123 -12.26 2.74 -17.65
CA GLU A 123 -12.72 3.97 -18.30
C GLU A 123 -14.25 3.90 -18.48
N ARG A 124 -14.99 4.65 -17.66
CA ARG A 124 -16.43 4.80 -17.87
C ARG A 124 -16.66 5.71 -19.07
N VAL A 125 -16.90 5.12 -20.24
CA VAL A 125 -17.41 5.83 -21.41
C VAL A 125 -18.84 6.29 -21.08
N THR A 126 -19.00 7.54 -20.63
CA THR A 126 -20.29 8.23 -20.50
C THR A 126 -20.37 9.37 -21.49
#